data_AF-A0A7R8D5K0-F1
#
_entry.id   AF-A0A7R8D5K0-F1
#
_cell.length_a   1.000
_cell.length_b   1.000
_cell.length_c   1.000
_cell.angle_alpha   90.00
_cell.angle_beta   90.00
_cell.angle_gamma   90.00
#
_symmetry.space_group_name_H-M   'P 1'
#
loop_
_entity.id
_entity.type
_entity.pdbx_description
1 polymer ?
#
loop_
_entity_poly.entity_id
_entity_poly.type
_entity_poly.pdbx_seq_one_letter_code
_entity_poly.pdbx_strand_id
1 'polypeptide(L)'
;MYIFLSVPPDILFEETSSDITVTENQNTTLNCRATGTPEPTIMWRREDGESFTIRDGRMKKRLDRFFGERLLLQRIRRKDMGVFMCIAQNSVPPAVSVRVFLNVNCE
;
A
#
# COMPACT_ATOMS: atom_id res chain seq x y z
N MET A 1 14.64 -32.47 -16.91
CA MET A 1 13.29 -31.89 -16.78
C MET A 1 13.31 -30.99 -15.55
N TYR A 2 13.12 -29.68 -15.70
CA TYR A 2 13.06 -28.74 -14.56
C TYR A 2 11.60 -28.36 -14.37
N ILE A 3 10.98 -28.71 -13.23
CA ILE A 3 9.61 -28.31 -12.91
C ILE A 3 9.72 -26.99 -12.14
N PHE A 4 9.17 -25.91 -12.70
CA PHE A 4 9.01 -24.66 -11.97
C PHE A 4 7.69 -24.71 -11.19
N LEU A 5 7.79 -24.65 -9.86
CA LEU A 5 6.62 -24.52 -8.99
C LEU A 5 6.23 -23.04 -8.90
N SER A 6 5.04 -22.71 -9.38
CA SER A 6 4.48 -21.36 -9.25
C SER A 6 3.39 -21.36 -8.18
N VAL A 7 3.40 -20.35 -7.33
CA VAL A 7 2.52 -20.20 -6.16
C VAL A 7 1.84 -18.83 -6.25
N PRO A 8 0.51 -18.76 -6.05
CA PRO A 8 -0.19 -17.49 -6.01
C PRO A 8 0.31 -16.59 -4.87
N PRO A 9 0.10 -15.27 -4.96
CA PRO A 9 0.44 -14.35 -3.90
C PRO A 9 -0.37 -14.60 -2.62
N ASP A 10 0.27 -14.46 -1.47
CA ASP A 10 -0.34 -14.51 -0.14
C ASP A 10 0.17 -13.36 0.74
N ILE A 11 -0.71 -12.70 1.49
CA ILE A 11 -0.36 -11.50 2.28
C ILE A 11 0.17 -11.91 3.64
N LEU A 12 1.34 -11.38 4.00
CA LEU A 12 1.89 -11.51 5.34
C LEU A 12 1.26 -10.45 6.25
N PHE A 13 0.14 -10.79 6.88
CA PHE A 13 -0.62 -9.85 7.72
C PHE A 13 0.18 -9.28 8.89
N GLU A 14 1.10 -10.06 9.48
CA GLU A 14 1.96 -9.61 10.59
C GLU A 14 2.95 -8.50 10.18
N GLU A 15 3.27 -8.40 8.89
CA GLU A 15 4.20 -7.43 8.32
C GLU A 15 3.50 -6.33 7.50
N THR A 16 2.17 -6.38 7.47
CA THR A 16 1.30 -5.47 6.74
C THR A 16 0.60 -4.55 7.73
N SER A 17 0.50 -3.26 7.40
CA SER A 17 -0.21 -2.30 8.24
C SER A 17 -1.68 -2.69 8.39
N SER A 18 -2.16 -2.72 9.63
CA SER A 18 -3.58 -2.62 9.93
C SER A 18 -4.05 -1.17 9.86
N ASP A 19 -5.31 -0.91 10.25
CA ASP A 19 -5.83 0.44 10.40
C ASP A 19 -4.92 1.29 11.31
N ILE A 20 -4.66 2.54 10.90
CA ILE A 20 -3.78 3.45 11.61
C ILE A 20 -4.43 4.81 11.81
N THR A 21 -4.09 5.45 12.92
CA THR A 21 -4.45 6.84 13.20
C THR A 21 -3.19 7.69 13.28
N VAL A 22 -3.18 8.81 12.57
CA VAL A 22 -2.03 9.72 12.45
C VAL A 22 -2.48 11.13 12.79
N THR A 23 -1.65 11.91 13.47
CA THR A 23 -1.98 13.32 13.73
C THR A 23 -1.73 14.14 12.47
N GLU A 24 -2.58 15.12 12.20
CA GLU A 24 -2.40 16.06 11.09
C GLU A 24 -0.98 16.65 11.07
N ASN A 25 -0.47 16.94 9.86
CA ASN A 25 0.90 17.40 9.59
C ASN A 25 2.04 16.41 9.89
N GLN A 26 1.76 15.24 10.49
CA GLN A 26 2.76 14.19 10.66
C GLN A 26 2.97 13.34 9.41
N ASN A 27 4.00 12.49 9.45
CA ASN A 27 4.30 11.52 8.41
C ASN A 27 3.86 10.13 8.88
N THR A 28 3.44 9.29 7.95
CA THR A 28 3.16 7.88 8.21
C THR A 28 3.64 7.01 7.06
N THR A 29 3.90 5.73 7.34
CA THR A 29 4.23 4.74 6.31
C THR A 29 3.22 3.61 6.40
N LEU A 30 2.60 3.28 5.26
CA LEU A 30 1.81 2.08 5.09
C LEU A 30 2.72 0.98 4.55
N ASN A 31 2.71 -0.16 5.22
CA ASN A 31 3.51 -1.34 4.91
C ASN A 31 2.60 -2.44 4.38
N CYS A 32 3.07 -3.16 3.37
CA CYS A 32 2.41 -4.36 2.88
C CYS A 32 3.44 -5.31 2.30
N ARG A 33 3.41 -6.54 2.79
CA ARG A 33 4.31 -7.60 2.36
C ARG A 33 3.50 -8.81 1.94
N ALA A 34 3.91 -9.43 0.86
CA ALA A 34 3.29 -10.65 0.36
C ALA A 34 4.37 -11.62 -0.12
N THR A 35 4.05 -12.91 -0.09
CA THR A 35 4.89 -13.99 -0.60
C THR A 35 4.24 -14.63 -1.80
N GLY A 36 5.02 -15.24 -2.69
CA GLY A 36 4.50 -15.94 -3.84
C GLY A 36 5.65 -16.38 -4.75
N THR A 37 5.35 -17.15 -5.78
CA THR A 37 6.37 -17.53 -6.76
C THR A 37 5.77 -17.49 -8.16
N PRO A 38 6.19 -16.55 -9.04
CA PRO A 38 7.23 -15.53 -8.85
C PRO A 38 6.91 -14.51 -7.74
N GLU A 39 7.92 -13.77 -7.29
CA GLU A 39 7.77 -12.75 -6.24
C GLU A 39 6.64 -11.75 -6.58
N PRO A 40 5.66 -11.52 -5.69
CA PRO A 40 4.56 -10.60 -5.97
C PRO A 40 5.01 -9.15 -6.09
N THR A 41 4.40 -8.43 -7.02
CA THR A 41 4.50 -6.98 -7.09
C THR A 41 3.43 -6.36 -6.20
N ILE A 42 3.84 -5.44 -5.33
CA ILE A 42 2.93 -4.68 -4.46
C ILE A 42 2.54 -3.35 -5.09
N MET A 43 1.24 -3.08 -5.11
CA MET A 43 0.66 -1.83 -5.60
C MET A 43 -0.33 -1.26 -4.56
N TRP A 44 -0.17 0.02 -4.25
CA TRP A 44 -1.08 0.80 -3.44
C TRP A 44 -1.99 1.66 -4.30
N ARG A 45 -3.27 1.77 -3.90
CA ARG A 45 -4.24 2.73 -4.43
C ARG A 45 -5.25 3.11 -3.35
N ARG A 46 -5.93 4.24 -3.51
CA ARG A 46 -7.12 4.51 -2.69
C ARG A 46 -8.31 3.69 -3.19
N GLU A 47 -9.17 3.30 -2.26
CA GLU A 47 -10.41 2.57 -2.57
C GLU A 47 -11.43 3.45 -3.29
N ASP A 48 -11.51 4.72 -2.87
CA ASP A 48 -12.38 5.76 -3.47
C ASP A 48 -11.97 6.17 -4.90
N GLY A 49 -10.81 5.72 -5.37
CA GLY A 49 -10.28 6.06 -6.69
C GLY A 49 -9.63 7.44 -6.77
N GLU A 50 -9.53 8.18 -5.65
CA GLU A 50 -8.83 9.44 -5.62
C GLU A 50 -7.30 9.22 -5.67
N SER A 51 -6.59 10.25 -6.12
CA SER A 51 -5.13 10.29 -6.00
C SER A 51 -4.68 10.74 -4.62
N PHE A 52 -3.55 10.18 -4.19
CA PHE A 52 -2.83 10.60 -3.00
C PHE A 52 -1.54 11.32 -3.37
N THR A 53 -1.00 12.09 -2.42
CA THR A 53 0.25 12.84 -2.63
C THR A 53 1.40 12.13 -1.93
N ILE A 54 2.43 11.78 -2.71
CA ILE A 54 3.72 11.36 -2.17
C ILE A 54 4.74 12.49 -2.33
N ARG A 55 5.81 12.42 -1.54
CA ARG A 55 6.95 13.31 -1.66
C ARG A 55 8.19 12.51 -2.03
N ASP A 56 8.88 13.01 -3.03
CA ASP A 56 10.15 12.47 -3.54
C ASP A 56 11.18 13.61 -3.44
N GLY A 57 11.92 13.62 -2.34
CA GLY A 57 12.74 14.77 -1.93
C GLY A 57 11.89 16.04 -1.73
N ARG A 58 12.15 17.07 -2.56
CA ARG A 58 11.39 18.34 -2.54
C ARG A 58 10.16 18.32 -3.45
N MET A 59 10.03 17.31 -4.31
CA MET A 59 8.94 17.24 -5.29
C MET A 59 7.70 16.60 -4.67
N LYS A 60 6.53 17.22 -4.88
CA LYS A 60 5.23 16.61 -4.59
C LYS A 60 4.71 15.95 -5.87
N LYS A 61 4.36 14.67 -5.79
CA LYS A 61 3.75 13.92 -6.89
C LYS A 61 2.36 13.47 -6.46
N ARG A 62 1.37 13.71 -7.31
CA ARG A 62 -0.01 13.23 -7.12
C ARG A 62 -0.19 11.99 -7.97
N LEU A 63 -0.51 10.86 -7.34
CA LEU A 63 -0.55 9.55 -7.99
C LEU A 63 -1.86 8.84 -7.66
N ASP A 64 -2.42 8.14 -8.64
CA ASP A 64 -3.56 7.24 -8.42
C ASP A 64 -3.10 5.86 -7.92
N ARG A 65 -1.85 5.50 -8.23
CA ARG A 65 -1.21 4.21 -7.89
C ARG A 65 0.25 4.40 -7.52
N PHE A 66 0.73 3.62 -6.56
CA PHE A 66 2.15 3.58 -6.16
C PHE A 66 2.63 2.15 -6.08
N PHE A 67 3.82 1.86 -6.61
CA PHE A 67 4.42 0.53 -6.58
C PHE A 67 5.51 0.45 -5.52
N GLY A 68 5.42 -0.54 -4.65
CA GLY A 68 6.37 -0.77 -3.56
C GLY A 68 5.68 -1.19 -2.26
N GLU A 69 6.38 -1.97 -1.45
CA GLU A 69 5.87 -2.47 -0.16
C GLU A 69 5.58 -1.36 0.86
N ARG A 70 6.33 -0.25 0.78
CA ARG A 70 6.27 0.86 1.75
C ARG A 70 5.79 2.13 1.07
N LEU A 71 4.57 2.56 1.38
CA LEU A 71 4.01 3.83 0.93
C LEU A 71 4.21 4.89 2.02
N LEU A 72 5.16 5.81 1.80
CA LEU A 72 5.42 6.94 2.69
C LEU A 72 4.50 8.12 2.35
N LEU A 73 3.61 8.47 3.29
CA LEU A 73 2.74 9.64 3.23
C LEU A 73 3.29 10.72 4.17
N GLN A 74 3.62 11.90 3.62
CA GLN A 74 4.26 12.96 4.39
C GLN A 74 3.37 14.18 4.55
N ARG A 75 3.39 14.81 5.73
CA ARG A 75 2.54 15.94 6.14
C ARG A 75 1.08 15.68 5.77
N ILE A 76 0.55 14.61 6.34
CA ILE A 76 -0.82 14.14 6.10
C ILE A 76 -1.83 15.21 6.50
N ARG A 77 -2.93 15.32 5.76
CA ARG A 77 -4.05 16.22 6.04
C ARG A 77 -5.33 15.41 6.21
N ARG A 78 -6.37 16.01 6.81
CA ARG A 78 -7.67 15.30 6.95
C ARG A 78 -8.27 14.81 5.65
N LYS A 79 -8.06 15.53 4.54
CA LYS A 79 -8.51 15.09 3.21
C LYS A 79 -7.80 13.83 2.70
N ASP A 80 -6.66 13.48 3.28
CA ASP A 80 -5.90 12.28 2.91
C ASP A 80 -6.44 11.04 3.65
N MET A 81 -7.35 11.22 4.62
CA MET A 81 -8.08 10.15 5.29
C MET A 81 -8.85 9.30 4.28
N GLY A 82 -8.93 7.99 4.53
CA GLY A 82 -9.66 7.07 3.68
C GLY A 82 -9.09 5.66 3.73
N VAL A 83 -9.63 4.79 2.88
CA VAL A 83 -9.16 3.40 2.76
C VAL A 83 -8.09 3.32 1.67
N PHE A 84 -6.91 2.84 2.04
CA PHE A 84 -5.84 2.47 1.13
C PHE A 84 -5.87 0.95 0.92
N MET A 85 -5.83 0.52 -0.34
CA MET A 85 -5.72 -0.89 -0.70
C MET A 85 -4.30 -1.20 -1.12
N CYS A 86 -3.69 -2.18 -0.44
CA CYS A 86 -2.53 -2.87 -0.96
C CYS A 86 -3.01 -4.06 -1.79
N ILE A 87 -2.47 -4.20 -3.00
CA ILE A 87 -2.75 -5.29 -3.92
C ILE A 87 -1.44 -5.99 -4.23
N ALA A 88 -1.39 -7.30 -3.97
CA ALA A 88 -0.28 -8.17 -4.30
C ALA A 88 -0.66 -9.06 -5.49
N GLN A 89 0.15 -9.03 -6.54
CA GLN A 89 -0.08 -9.79 -7.76
C GLN A 89 1.21 -10.35 -8.33
N ASN A 90 1.17 -11.56 -8.88
CA ASN A 90 2.22 -12.13 -9.73
C ASN A 90 1.58 -12.74 -10.99
N SER A 91 2.31 -13.55 -11.75
CA SER A 91 1.80 -14.23 -12.95
C SER A 91 0.84 -15.39 -12.67
N VAL A 92 0.57 -15.69 -11.39
CA VAL A 92 -0.31 -16.77 -10.93
C VAL A 92 -1.53 -16.15 -10.25
N PRO A 93 -2.75 -16.36 -10.77
CA PRO A 93 -3.97 -15.90 -10.11
C PRO A 93 -4.28 -16.76 -8.86
N PRO A 94 -5.03 -16.22 -7.88
CA PRO A 94 -5.63 -14.88 -7.86
C PRO A 94 -4.66 -13.81 -7.33
N ALA A 95 -4.89 -12.55 -7.72
CA ALA A 95 -4.33 -11.43 -6.96
C ALA A 95 -5.07 -11.28 -5.64
N VAL A 96 -4.36 -10.88 -4.59
CA VAL A 96 -4.91 -10.67 -3.25
C VAL A 96 -4.77 -9.21 -2.84
N SER A 97 -5.65 -8.75 -1.96
CA SER A 97 -5.62 -7.38 -1.48
C SER A 97 -6.03 -7.27 -0.02
N VAL A 98 -5.53 -6.22 0.62
CA VAL A 98 -5.83 -5.86 2.01
C VAL A 98 -6.19 -4.38 2.08
N ARG A 99 -7.17 -4.07 2.92
CA ARG A 99 -7.67 -2.72 3.17
C ARG A 99 -7.03 -2.19 4.44
N VAL A 100 -6.57 -0.94 4.37
CA VAL A 100 -5.99 -0.22 5.50
C VAL A 100 -6.72 1.11 5.64
N PHE A 101 -7.43 1.30 6.74
CA PHE A 101 -8.07 2.58 7.02
C PHE A 101 -7.07 3.55 7.63
N LEU A 102 -6.85 4.66 6.94
CA LEU A 102 -6.02 5.76 7.39
C LEU A 102 -6.90 6.82 8.03
N ASN A 103 -6.89 6.89 9.35
CA ASN A 103 -7.54 7.92 10.13
C ASN A 103 -6.57 9.08 10.43
N VAL A 104 -7.08 10.31 10.40
CA VAL A 104 -6.29 11.52 10.68
C VAL A 104 -6.94 12.33 11.79
N ASN A 105 -6.26 12.41 12.93
CA ASN A 105 -6.69 13.24 14.05
C ASN A 105 -6.32 14.71 13.83
N CYS A 106 -7.13 15.59 14.41
CA CYS A 106 -6.79 17.00 14.56
C CYS A 106 -5.45 17.13 15.32
N GLU A 107 -4.67 18.14 14.99
CA GLU A 107 -3.58 18.60 15.86
C GLU A 107 -4.11 19.20 17.17
#